data_AF-A0A212KUR8-F1
#
_entry.id   AF-A0A212KUR8-F1
#
_cell.length_a   1.000
_cell.length_b   1.000
_cell.length_c   1.000
_cell.angle_alpha   90.00
_cell.angle_beta   90.00
_cell.angle_gamma   90.00
#
_symmetry.space_group_name_H-M   'P 1'
#
loop_
_entity.id
_entity.type
_entity.pdbx_description
1 polymer ?
#
loop_
_entity_poly.entity_id
_entity_poly.type
_entity_poly.pdbx_seq_one_letter_code
_entity_poly.pdbx_strand_id
1 'polypeptide(L)'
;SKLDIGEIESEYPLENDSIPENFNDDLADIPFLHRAQLSKLYRFDLQARLNQYSDLVPVLQKNSQARIEADKNYQSFLTELEKEEPDVKTQEEFGHNDLQSMEAVNVMKDLVLLLRG
;
A
#
# COMPACT_ATOMS: atom_id res chain seq x y z
N SER A 1 4.94 7.23 -12.82
CA SER A 1 4.41 5.98 -13.39
C SER A 1 4.67 6.04 -14.88
N LYS A 2 5.17 4.98 -15.52
CA LYS A 2 5.37 4.95 -16.98
C LYS A 2 4.12 4.46 -17.74
N LEU A 3 3.10 4.04 -17.00
CA LEU A 3 1.83 3.60 -17.53
C LEU A 3 0.80 4.71 -17.29
N ASP A 4 0.05 5.04 -18.33
CA ASP A 4 -1.07 6.00 -18.33
C ASP A 4 -2.29 5.35 -17.64
N ILE A 5 -2.15 5.09 -16.35
CA ILE A 5 -3.15 4.42 -15.52
C ILE A 5 -3.38 5.26 -14.26
N GLY A 6 -4.61 5.71 -14.07
CA GLY A 6 -5.06 6.44 -12.89
C GLY A 6 -6.23 7.37 -13.21
N GLU A 7 -6.87 7.90 -12.17
CA GLU A 7 -7.95 8.90 -12.32
C GLU A 7 -7.47 10.18 -13.01
N ILE A 8 -6.19 10.53 -12.81
CA ILE A 8 -5.53 11.69 -13.43
C ILE A 8 -5.53 11.65 -14.96
N GLU A 9 -5.62 10.45 -15.57
CA GLU A 9 -5.66 10.25 -17.02
C GLU A 9 -7.09 10.27 -17.60
N SER A 10 -8.11 10.53 -16.77
CA SER A 10 -9.50 10.62 -17.24
C SER A 10 -9.77 11.91 -18.01
N GLU A 11 -10.90 11.99 -18.74
CA GLU A 11 -11.23 13.16 -19.57
C GLU A 11 -11.45 14.43 -18.73
N TYR A 12 -11.98 14.28 -17.51
CA TYR A 12 -12.34 15.38 -16.62
C TYR A 12 -12.06 15.02 -15.14
N PRO A 13 -10.79 14.90 -14.73
CA PRO A 13 -10.46 14.61 -13.34
C PRO A 13 -10.79 15.80 -12.46
N LEU A 14 -11.24 15.54 -11.24
CA LEU A 14 -11.34 16.56 -10.21
C LEU A 14 -9.97 16.77 -9.56
N GLU A 15 -9.74 17.99 -9.08
CA GLU A 15 -8.56 18.29 -8.26
C GLU A 15 -8.68 17.62 -6.89
N ASN A 16 -7.54 17.18 -6.35
CA ASN A 16 -7.50 16.64 -5.00
C ASN A 16 -7.83 17.73 -3.98
N ASP A 17 -8.76 17.44 -3.08
CA ASP A 17 -9.03 18.25 -1.90
C ASP A 17 -8.55 17.54 -0.62
N SER A 18 -8.79 18.16 0.53
CA SER A 18 -8.46 17.56 1.83
C SER A 18 -9.49 17.98 2.85
N ILE A 19 -9.83 17.03 3.73
CA ILE A 19 -10.61 17.26 4.93
C ILE A 19 -9.71 17.14 6.17
N PRO A 20 -10.10 17.73 7.32
CA PRO A 20 -9.38 17.54 8.58
C PRO A 20 -9.39 16.07 9.02
N GLU A 21 -8.34 15.65 9.72
CA GLU A 21 -8.31 14.34 10.36
C GLU A 21 -9.41 14.22 11.43
N ASN A 22 -10.15 13.11 11.45
CA ASN A 22 -11.19 12.82 12.44
C ASN A 22 -10.92 11.53 13.24
N PHE A 23 -9.66 11.31 13.67
CA PHE A 23 -9.30 10.15 14.50
C PHE A 23 -9.95 10.19 15.90
N ASN A 24 -10.21 11.40 16.41
CA ASN A 24 -10.93 11.63 17.66
C ASN A 24 -12.32 12.20 17.34
N ASP A 25 -13.25 11.30 17.06
CA ASP A 25 -14.57 11.65 16.57
C ASP A 25 -15.48 12.29 17.65
N ASP A 26 -15.94 13.50 17.36
CA ASP A 26 -16.84 14.28 18.21
C ASP A 26 -18.33 13.99 17.92
N LEU A 27 -18.60 13.14 16.93
CA LEU A 27 -19.93 12.75 16.45
C LEU A 27 -20.79 13.96 16.05
N ALA A 28 -20.16 15.05 15.57
CA ALA A 28 -20.80 16.33 15.26
C ALA A 28 -21.96 16.22 14.25
N ASP A 29 -21.88 15.24 13.36
CA ASP A 29 -22.87 14.89 12.34
C ASP A 29 -24.13 14.21 12.92
N ILE A 30 -24.06 13.69 14.14
CA ILE A 30 -25.18 12.99 14.79
C ILE A 30 -26.03 13.97 15.62
N PRO A 31 -27.38 13.94 15.48
CA PRO A 31 -28.27 14.73 16.33
C PRO A 31 -28.05 14.49 17.83
N PHE A 32 -28.19 15.54 18.63
CA PHE A 32 -27.82 15.57 20.05
C PHE A 32 -28.33 14.36 20.87
N LEU A 33 -29.60 14.00 20.74
CA LEU A 33 -30.21 12.91 21.53
C LEU A 33 -29.60 11.54 21.18
N HIS A 34 -29.33 11.28 19.91
CA HIS A 34 -28.72 10.02 19.46
C HIS A 34 -27.23 10.00 19.80
N ARG A 35 -26.55 11.14 19.69
CA ARG A 35 -25.14 11.29 20.08
C ARG A 35 -24.92 10.94 21.55
N ALA A 36 -25.80 11.43 22.44
CA ALA A 36 -25.72 11.17 23.87
C ALA A 36 -25.85 9.68 24.21
N GLN A 37 -26.67 8.94 23.46
CA GLN A 37 -26.84 7.49 23.62
C GLN A 37 -25.65 6.71 23.06
N LEU A 38 -25.20 7.08 21.85
CA LEU A 38 -24.13 6.37 21.12
C LEU A 38 -22.75 6.59 21.74
N SER A 39 -22.46 7.79 22.22
CA SER A 39 -21.11 8.21 22.62
C SER A 39 -20.46 7.28 23.65
N LYS A 40 -21.26 6.72 24.59
CA LYS A 40 -20.75 5.81 25.62
C LYS A 40 -20.26 4.48 25.06
N LEU A 41 -20.96 3.93 24.06
CA LEU A 41 -20.61 2.65 23.45
C LEU A 41 -19.55 2.83 22.37
N TYR A 42 -19.67 3.88 21.57
CA TYR A 42 -18.75 4.17 20.47
C TYR A 42 -17.34 4.51 20.94
N ARG A 43 -17.23 5.29 22.02
CA ARG A 43 -15.92 5.67 22.58
C ARG A 43 -15.29 4.57 23.43
N PHE A 44 -16.05 3.53 23.76
CA PHE A 44 -15.51 2.38 24.47
C PHE A 44 -14.65 1.57 23.50
N ASP A 45 -13.36 1.45 23.81
CA ASP A 45 -12.37 0.74 22.99
C ASP A 45 -12.26 1.28 21.55
N LEU A 46 -12.40 2.60 21.39
CA LEU A 46 -12.18 3.25 20.10
C LEU A 46 -10.74 3.00 19.63
N GLN A 47 -10.59 2.51 18.40
CA GLN A 47 -9.29 2.16 17.83
C GLN A 47 -8.36 3.38 17.77
N ALA A 48 -7.28 3.34 18.55
CA ALA A 48 -6.23 4.33 18.48
C ALA A 48 -5.40 4.17 17.18
N ARG A 49 -4.84 5.27 16.69
CA ARG A 49 -3.86 5.24 15.61
C ARG A 49 -2.60 4.51 16.08
N LEU A 50 -2.27 3.40 15.40
CA LEU A 50 -1.07 2.63 15.67
C LEU A 50 0.09 3.17 14.84
N ASN A 51 1.27 3.28 15.45
CA ASN A 51 2.54 3.65 14.80
C ASN A 51 3.56 2.50 14.81
N GLN A 52 3.16 1.32 15.29
CA GLN A 52 4.04 0.16 15.53
C GLN A 52 4.88 -0.30 14.33
N TYR A 53 4.42 -0.06 13.11
CA TYR A 53 5.13 -0.45 11.88
C TYR A 53 5.87 0.71 11.22
N SER A 54 5.54 1.95 11.57
CA SER A 54 6.07 3.15 10.89
C SER A 54 7.59 3.21 10.95
N ASP A 55 8.17 2.85 12.09
CA ASP A 55 9.61 2.85 12.30
C ASP A 55 10.33 1.71 11.55
N LEU A 56 9.59 0.67 11.15
CA LEU A 56 10.12 -0.49 10.43
C LEU A 56 10.12 -0.28 8.91
N VAL A 57 9.28 0.62 8.39
CA VAL A 57 9.14 0.89 6.94
C VAL A 57 10.49 1.14 6.25
N PRO A 58 11.42 1.96 6.78
CA PRO A 58 12.68 2.23 6.09
C PRO A 58 13.55 0.98 5.92
N VAL A 59 13.59 0.10 6.92
CA VAL A 59 14.37 -1.15 6.86
C VAL A 59 13.71 -2.14 5.90
N LEU A 60 12.39 -2.27 5.95
CA LEU A 60 11.63 -3.15 5.05
C LEU A 60 11.79 -2.73 3.58
N GLN A 61 11.74 -1.43 3.29
CA GLN A 61 11.98 -0.88 1.95
C GLN A 61 13.40 -1.19 1.47
N LYS A 62 14.41 -0.97 2.31
CA LYS A 62 15.80 -1.27 1.97
C LYS A 62 16.01 -2.76 1.65
N ASN A 63 15.44 -3.65 2.46
CA ASN A 63 15.54 -5.09 2.24
C ASN A 63 14.83 -5.51 0.94
N SER A 64 13.63 -4.98 0.70
CA SER A 64 12.85 -5.27 -0.50
C SER A 64 13.56 -4.79 -1.76
N GLN A 65 14.09 -3.57 -1.74
CA GLN A 65 14.90 -3.01 -2.83
C GLN A 65 16.10 -3.91 -3.15
N ALA A 66 16.88 -4.31 -2.14
CA ALA A 66 18.04 -5.17 -2.35
C ALA A 66 17.68 -6.55 -2.93
N ARG A 67 16.53 -7.13 -2.55
CA ARG A 67 16.05 -8.40 -3.12
C ARG A 67 15.61 -8.22 -4.57
N ILE A 68 14.83 -7.19 -4.87
CA ILE A 68 14.36 -6.91 -6.24
C ILE A 68 15.54 -6.65 -7.18
N GLU A 69 16.54 -5.88 -6.75
CA GLU A 69 17.77 -5.61 -7.53
C GLU A 69 18.57 -6.88 -7.85
N ALA A 70 18.56 -7.85 -6.94
CA ALA A 70 19.28 -9.11 -7.10
C ALA A 70 18.47 -10.22 -7.82
N ASP A 71 17.14 -10.09 -7.91
CA ASP A 71 16.26 -11.08 -8.52
C ASP A 71 16.20 -10.90 -10.04
N LYS A 72 16.82 -11.83 -10.77
CA LYS A 72 16.86 -11.82 -12.23
C LYS A 72 15.48 -11.87 -12.88
N ASN A 73 14.54 -12.63 -12.32
CA ASN A 73 13.19 -12.72 -12.88
C ASN A 73 12.46 -11.39 -12.68
N TYR A 74 12.63 -10.76 -11.52
CA TYR A 74 12.06 -9.44 -11.26
C TYR A 74 12.66 -8.37 -12.19
N GLN A 75 13.98 -8.40 -12.42
CA GLN A 75 14.63 -7.49 -13.37
C GLN A 75 14.18 -7.71 -14.82
N SER A 76 14.03 -8.96 -15.27
CA SER A 76 13.45 -9.27 -16.59
C SER A 76 12.00 -8.79 -16.70
N PHE A 77 11.19 -8.99 -15.65
CA PHE A 77 9.82 -8.47 -15.59
C PHE A 77 9.78 -6.93 -15.70
N LEU A 78 10.64 -6.22 -14.96
CA LEU A 78 10.74 -4.76 -15.04
C LEU A 78 11.18 -4.29 -16.43
N THR A 79 12.13 -5.00 -17.06
CA THR A 79 12.59 -4.70 -18.42
C THR A 79 11.46 -4.87 -19.44
N GLU A 80 10.64 -5.92 -19.28
CA GLU A 80 9.46 -6.14 -20.13
C GLU A 80 8.42 -5.03 -19.99
N LEU A 81 8.18 -4.54 -18.77
CA LEU A 81 7.26 -3.41 -18.52
C LEU A 81 7.69 -2.09 -19.16
N GLU A 82 8.97 -1.94 -19.50
CA GLU A 82 9.49 -0.73 -20.15
C GLU A 82 9.35 -0.74 -21.68
N LYS A 83 8.96 -1.88 -22.29
CA LYS A 83 8.75 -1.98 -23.73
C LYS A 83 7.44 -1.28 -24.12
N GLU A 84 7.52 -0.36 -25.08
CA GLU A 84 6.36 0.38 -25.62
C GLU A 84 5.34 -0.55 -26.31
N GLU A 85 5.82 -1.59 -26.99
CA GLU A 85 5.01 -2.64 -27.58
C GLU A 85 5.57 -4.01 -27.16
N PRO A 86 4.93 -4.70 -26.19
CA PRO A 86 5.36 -6.03 -25.78
C PRO A 86 5.08 -7.02 -26.92
N ASP A 87 6.15 -7.51 -27.56
CA ASP A 87 6.05 -8.57 -28.56
C ASP A 87 5.96 -9.93 -27.84
N VAL A 88 4.77 -10.53 -27.89
CA VAL A 88 4.45 -11.83 -27.30
C VAL A 88 5.41 -12.95 -27.79
N LYS A 89 6.10 -12.77 -28.92
CA LYS A 89 7.06 -13.75 -29.46
C LYS A 89 8.47 -13.61 -28.88
N THR A 90 8.82 -12.46 -28.31
CA THR A 90 10.16 -12.16 -27.75
C THR A 90 10.11 -11.77 -26.28
N GLN A 91 8.97 -11.99 -25.62
CA GLN A 91 8.78 -11.76 -24.20
C GLN A 91 9.82 -12.56 -23.40
N GLU A 92 10.57 -11.88 -22.53
CA GLU A 92 11.51 -12.57 -21.64
C GLU A 92 10.73 -13.45 -20.66
N GLU A 93 11.13 -14.71 -20.51
CA GLU A 93 10.55 -15.60 -19.51
C GLU A 93 11.06 -15.20 -18.11
N PHE A 94 10.20 -14.60 -17.29
CA PHE A 94 10.46 -14.34 -15.86
C PHE A 94 9.75 -15.36 -14.93
N GLY A 95 9.36 -16.50 -15.49
CA GLY A 95 8.68 -17.60 -14.79
C GLY A 95 7.16 -17.44 -14.68
N HIS A 96 6.50 -18.44 -14.10
CA HIS A 96 5.03 -18.48 -13.92
C HIS A 96 4.57 -18.08 -12.51
N ASN A 97 5.48 -17.64 -11.66
CA ASN A 97 5.16 -17.26 -10.29
C ASN A 97 4.71 -15.80 -10.22
N ASP A 98 3.86 -15.51 -9.25
CA ASP A 98 3.47 -14.13 -8.91
C ASP A 98 4.62 -13.46 -8.14
N LEU A 99 5.43 -12.67 -8.85
CA LEU A 99 6.62 -12.00 -8.31
C LEU A 99 6.27 -10.98 -7.22
N GLN A 100 5.15 -10.26 -7.38
CA GLN A 100 4.66 -9.28 -6.42
C GLN A 100 4.22 -9.95 -5.11
N SER A 101 3.49 -11.07 -5.21
CA SER A 101 3.07 -11.87 -4.06
C SER A 101 4.26 -12.49 -3.33
N MET A 102 5.24 -13.02 -4.08
CA MET A 102 6.47 -13.56 -3.51
C MET A 102 7.23 -12.51 -2.69
N GLU A 103 7.39 -11.30 -3.22
CA GLU A 103 8.09 -10.23 -2.51
C GLU A 103 7.26 -9.70 -1.32
N ALA A 104 5.93 -9.60 -1.45
CA ALA A 104 5.06 -9.25 -0.32
C ALA A 104 5.19 -10.25 0.84
N VAL A 105 5.31 -11.55 0.55
CA VAL A 105 5.57 -12.58 1.56
C VAL A 105 6.95 -12.40 2.19
N ASN A 106 7.98 -12.00 1.43
CA ASN A 106 9.31 -11.72 1.99
C ASN A 106 9.30 -10.49 2.90
N VAL A 107 8.63 -9.40 2.52
CA VAL A 107 8.41 -8.23 3.38
C VAL A 107 7.70 -8.64 4.66
N MET A 108 6.70 -9.52 4.58
CA MET A 108 6.01 -10.03 5.77
C MET A 108 6.92 -10.87 6.67
N LYS A 109 7.80 -11.71 6.11
CA LYS A 109 8.80 -12.47 6.89
C LYS A 109 9.76 -11.54 7.63
N ASP A 110 10.26 -10.50 6.94
CA ASP A 110 11.12 -9.49 7.56
C ASP A 110 10.39 -8.78 8.70
N LEU A 111 9.13 -8.38 8.49
CA LEU A 111 8.32 -7.74 9.50
C LEU A 111 8.15 -8.63 10.74
N VAL A 112 7.80 -9.91 10.56
CA VAL A 112 7.66 -10.86 11.68
C VAL A 112 8.97 -11.05 12.43
N LEU A 113 10.11 -11.04 11.73
CA LEU A 113 11.42 -11.14 12.37
C LEU A 113 11.73 -9.88 13.21
N LEU A 114 11.49 -8.70 12.64
CA LEU A 114 11.74 -7.41 13.31
C LEU A 114 10.83 -7.17 14.52
N LEU A 115 9.60 -7.70 14.50
CA LEU A 115 8.68 -7.62 15.64
C LEU A 115 9.03 -8.59 16.79
N ARG A 116 9.88 -9.60 16.53
CA ARG A 116 10.27 -10.63 17.51
C ARG A 116 11.66 -10.42 18.11
N GLY A 117 12.48 -9.57 17.50
CA GLY A 117 13.81 -9.19 18.00
C GLY A 117 13.73 -8.01 18.96
#